data_AF-A0A537ZY72-F1
#
_entry.id   AF-A0A537ZY72-F1
#
_cell.length_a   1.000
_cell.length_b   1.000
_cell.length_c   1.000
_cell.angle_alpha   90.00
_cell.angle_beta   90.00
_cell.angle_gamma   90.00
#
_symmetry.space_group_name_H-M   'P 1'
#
loop_
_entity.id
_entity.type
_entity.pdbx_description
1 polymer ?
#
loop_
_entity_poly.entity_id
_entity_poly.type
_entity_poly.pdbx_seq_one_letter_code
_entity_poly.pdbx_strand_id
1 'polypeptide(L)'
;MAEPTPPAEPAATPDTPAKPMPTLVYSGPTMREAAEQLREKKAEFREGGGADKVERQRSLGKLTVRERLDLLFDPGTFEEMGLLAHHQGPSPQMQGKFTPADGCVCGVGRVNGRRAAVIAYDFTVMAGSIGMVG
;
A
#
# COMPACT_ATOMS: atom_id res chain seq x y z
N MET A 1 55.98 -17.43 51.53
CA MET A 1 54.72 -16.75 51.18
C MET A 1 55.04 -15.82 50.03
N ALA A 2 54.48 -16.08 48.85
CA ALA A 2 54.59 -15.18 47.70
C ALA A 2 53.17 -14.75 47.34
N GLU A 3 52.89 -13.45 47.44
CA GLU A 3 51.62 -12.89 47.02
C GLU A 3 51.44 -13.04 45.50
N PRO A 4 50.21 -13.29 45.02
CA PRO A 4 49.93 -13.34 43.59
C PRO A 4 49.94 -11.92 43.00
N THR A 5 50.72 -11.72 41.95
CA THR A 5 50.75 -10.50 41.14
C THR A 5 49.37 -10.24 40.53
N PRO A 6 48.82 -9.00 40.57
CA PRO A 6 47.55 -8.69 39.95
C PRO A 6 47.63 -8.79 38.42
N PRO A 7 46.52 -9.14 37.74
CA PRO A 7 46.51 -9.20 36.29
C PRO A 7 46.68 -7.80 35.69
N ALA A 8 47.45 -7.71 34.60
CA ALA A 8 47.67 -6.47 33.87
C ALA A 8 46.35 -5.94 33.28
N GLU A 9 46.11 -4.63 33.45
CA GLU A 9 44.97 -3.95 32.83
C GLU A 9 45.01 -4.09 31.29
N PRO A 10 43.86 -4.28 30.63
CA PRO A 10 43.82 -4.36 29.18
C PRO A 10 44.24 -3.02 28.59
N ALA A 11 45.21 -3.06 27.66
CA ALA A 11 45.64 -1.88 26.94
C ALA A 11 44.46 -1.21 26.24
N ALA A 12 44.31 0.10 26.45
CA ALA A 12 43.29 0.91 25.80
C ALA A 12 43.37 0.70 24.28
N THR A 13 42.27 0.27 23.67
CA THR A 13 42.13 0.22 22.21
C THR A 13 42.37 1.62 21.64
N PRO A 14 43.13 1.76 20.54
CA PRO A 14 43.35 3.05 19.93
C PRO A 14 42.02 3.67 19.50
N ASP A 15 41.78 4.90 19.96
CA ASP A 15 40.62 5.72 19.61
C ASP A 15 40.66 5.99 18.10
N THR A 16 39.97 5.14 17.35
CA THR A 16 39.88 5.25 15.90
C THR A 16 38.91 6.39 15.62
N PRO A 17 39.33 7.48 14.93
CA PRO A 17 38.44 8.61 14.70
C PRO A 17 37.19 8.13 13.97
N ALA A 18 36.02 8.36 14.59
CA ALA A 18 34.74 8.00 14.02
C ALA A 18 34.63 8.65 12.64
N LYS A 19 34.51 7.81 11.60
CA LYS A 19 34.33 8.28 10.22
C LYS A 19 33.14 9.23 10.21
N PRO A 20 33.26 10.46 9.68
CA PRO A 20 32.16 11.42 9.72
C PRO A 20 30.97 10.80 9.00
N MET A 21 29.86 10.65 9.73
CA MET A 21 28.65 10.12 9.14
C MET A 21 28.17 11.06 8.04
N PRO A 22 27.79 10.54 6.87
CA PRO A 22 27.20 11.38 5.85
C PRO A 22 25.96 12.06 6.41
N THR A 23 25.94 13.40 6.38
CA THR A 23 24.73 14.17 6.69
C THR A 23 23.74 13.97 5.54
N LEU A 24 22.70 13.18 5.77
CA LEU A 24 21.62 13.04 4.80
C LEU A 24 20.72 14.27 4.89
N VAL A 25 20.81 15.16 3.89
CA VAL A 25 19.89 16.28 3.75
C VAL A 25 18.71 15.81 2.91
N TYR A 26 17.54 15.68 3.55
CA TYR A 26 16.30 15.39 2.85
C TYR A 26 15.64 16.70 2.40
N SER A 27 15.47 16.85 1.09
CA SER A 27 14.86 18.03 0.45
C SER A 27 13.44 17.78 -0.06
N GLY A 28 12.81 16.68 0.37
CA GLY A 28 11.45 16.32 -0.04
C GLY A 28 10.37 16.90 0.89
N PRO A 29 9.09 16.54 0.65
CA PRO A 29 7.98 17.01 1.48
C PRO A 29 8.14 16.61 2.94
N THR A 30 7.78 17.51 3.85
CA THR A 30 7.66 17.19 5.26
C THR A 30 6.73 15.99 5.47
N MET A 31 6.85 15.31 6.62
CA MET A 31 5.97 14.17 6.93
C MET A 31 4.48 14.51 6.87
N ARG A 32 4.11 15.76 7.17
CA ARG A 32 2.73 16.26 7.07
C ARG A 32 2.28 16.34 5.62
N GLU A 33 3.07 16.99 4.78
CA GLU A 33 2.79 17.12 3.34
C GLU A 33 2.76 15.75 2.65
N ALA A 34 3.69 14.86 2.97
CA ALA A 34 3.69 13.49 2.45
C ALA A 34 2.44 12.71 2.87
N ALA A 35 1.96 12.89 4.10
CA ALA A 35 0.72 12.27 4.56
C ALA A 35 -0.53 12.84 3.88
N GLU A 36 -0.51 14.12 3.52
CA GLU A 36 -1.56 14.77 2.73
C GLU A 36 -1.59 14.24 1.30
N GLN A 37 -0.45 14.20 0.62
CA GLN A 37 -0.32 13.62 -0.72
C GLN A 37 -0.79 12.15 -0.75
N LEU A 38 -0.46 11.38 0.29
CA LEU A 38 -0.93 10.00 0.42
C LEU A 38 -2.46 9.93 0.56
N ARG A 39 -3.06 10.84 1.35
CA ARG A 39 -4.52 10.88 1.53
C ARG A 39 -5.23 11.24 0.22
N GLU A 40 -4.74 12.23 -0.50
CA GLU A 40 -5.25 12.65 -1.81
C GLU A 40 -5.16 11.51 -2.83
N LYS A 41 -3.99 10.88 -2.95
CA LYS A 41 -3.79 9.75 -3.87
C LYS A 41 -4.68 8.55 -3.52
N LYS A 42 -4.88 8.27 -2.22
CA LYS A 42 -5.84 7.24 -1.80
C LYS A 42 -7.28 7.61 -2.12
N ALA A 43 -7.66 8.89 -2.08
CA ALA A 43 -8.99 9.33 -2.48
C ALA A 43 -9.20 9.11 -3.99
N GLU A 44 -8.24 9.57 -4.81
CA GLU A 44 -8.24 9.39 -6.27
C GLU A 44 -8.36 7.91 -6.67
N PHE A 45 -7.55 7.02 -6.08
CA PHE A 45 -7.57 5.60 -6.41
C PHE A 45 -8.86 4.89 -5.98
N ARG A 46 -9.57 5.40 -4.96
CA ARG A 46 -10.87 4.82 -4.55
C ARG A 46 -11.98 5.09 -5.54
N GLU A 47 -11.85 6.11 -6.39
CA GLU A 47 -12.80 6.41 -7.47
C GLU A 47 -12.81 5.35 -8.58
N GLY A 48 -11.81 4.45 -8.59
CA GLY A 48 -11.73 3.35 -9.55
C GLY A 48 -11.62 3.88 -10.98
N GLY A 49 -12.43 3.35 -11.89
CA GLY A 49 -12.42 3.75 -13.29
C GLY A 49 -12.94 5.16 -13.60
N GLY A 50 -13.32 5.94 -12.58
CA GLY A 50 -13.87 7.29 -12.68
C GLY A 50 -15.40 7.33 -12.62
N ALA A 51 -15.94 8.51 -12.32
CA ALA A 51 -17.37 8.75 -12.08
C ALA A 51 -18.27 8.24 -13.22
N ASP A 52 -17.90 8.49 -14.48
CA ASP A 52 -18.71 8.07 -15.64
C ASP A 52 -18.91 6.55 -15.72
N LYS A 53 -17.87 5.78 -15.40
CA LYS A 53 -17.93 4.31 -15.45
C LYS A 53 -18.66 3.75 -14.24
N VAL A 54 -18.51 4.37 -13.07
CA VAL A 54 -19.29 4.05 -11.87
C VAL A 54 -20.78 4.26 -12.14
N GLU A 55 -21.14 5.41 -12.71
CA GLU A 55 -22.53 5.74 -13.03
C GLU A 55 -23.10 4.78 -14.07
N ARG A 56 -22.30 4.39 -15.08
CA ARG A 56 -22.69 3.34 -16.02
C ARG A 56 -22.96 2.00 -15.35
N GLN A 57 -22.21 1.60 -14.33
CA GLN A 57 -22.51 0.35 -13.60
C GLN A 57 -23.84 0.50 -12.84
N ARG A 58 -24.03 1.62 -12.14
CA ARG A 58 -25.25 1.89 -11.37
C ARG A 58 -26.49 1.96 -12.25
N SER A 59 -26.41 2.57 -13.43
CA SER A 59 -27.53 2.66 -14.38
C SER A 59 -27.95 1.29 -14.94
N LEU A 60 -27.06 0.30 -14.91
CA LEU A 60 -27.35 -1.10 -15.23
C LEU A 60 -27.88 -1.91 -14.03
N GLY A 61 -28.18 -1.25 -12.90
CA GLY A 61 -28.60 -1.90 -11.66
C GLY A 61 -27.48 -2.66 -10.95
N LYS A 62 -26.21 -2.38 -11.28
CA LYS A 62 -25.05 -3.03 -10.67
C LYS A 62 -24.40 -2.13 -9.64
N LEU A 63 -23.97 -2.73 -8.55
CA LEU A 63 -23.09 -2.09 -7.58
C LEU A 63 -21.63 -2.13 -8.07
N THR A 64 -20.86 -1.13 -7.70
CA THR A 64 -19.39 -1.14 -7.78
C THR A 64 -18.80 -2.21 -6.86
N VAL A 65 -17.52 -2.55 -7.05
CA VAL A 65 -16.87 -3.56 -6.21
C VAL A 65 -16.88 -3.16 -4.74
N ARG A 66 -16.56 -1.91 -4.39
CA ARG A 66 -16.50 -1.44 -2.99
C ARG A 66 -17.88 -1.41 -2.33
N GLU A 67 -18.92 -0.99 -3.06
CA GLU A 67 -20.30 -1.08 -2.56
C GLU A 67 -20.73 -2.53 -2.27
N ARG A 68 -20.29 -3.51 -3.07
CA ARG A 68 -20.56 -4.94 -2.79
C ARG A 68 -19.83 -5.41 -1.55
N LEU A 69 -18.60 -4.97 -1.34
CA LEU A 69 -17.80 -5.33 -0.17
C LEU A 69 -18.38 -4.71 1.11
N ASP A 70 -18.88 -3.47 1.04
CA ASP A 70 -19.57 -2.80 2.15
C ASP A 70 -20.86 -3.54 2.58
N LEU A 71 -21.52 -4.25 1.65
CA LEU A 71 -22.67 -5.11 1.97
C LEU A 71 -22.28 -6.50 2.46
N LEU A 72 -21.14 -7.03 2.02
CA LEU A 72 -20.69 -8.38 2.33
C LEU A 72 -20.08 -8.47 3.73
N PHE A 73 -19.24 -7.51 4.09
CA PHE A 73 -18.49 -7.50 5.34
C PHE A 73 -19.25 -6.77 6.44
N ASP A 74 -19.06 -7.23 7.67
CA ASP A 74 -19.56 -6.56 8.87
C ASP A 74 -18.99 -5.11 8.90
N PRO A 75 -19.81 -4.09 9.24
CA PRO A 75 -19.40 -2.70 9.18
C PRO A 75 -18.09 -2.40 9.94
N GLY A 76 -17.17 -1.71 9.28
CA GLY A 76 -15.88 -1.32 9.87
C GLY A 76 -14.86 -2.46 10.04
N THR A 77 -15.14 -3.65 9.49
CA THR A 77 -14.22 -4.80 9.61
C THR A 77 -13.36 -5.04 8.37
N PHE A 78 -13.76 -4.51 7.21
CA PHE A 78 -13.04 -4.73 5.96
C PHE A 78 -11.79 -3.84 5.88
N GLU A 79 -10.64 -4.47 5.69
CA GLU A 79 -9.36 -3.83 5.46
C GLU A 79 -8.88 -4.11 4.03
N GLU A 80 -8.93 -3.08 3.18
CA GLU A 80 -8.47 -3.13 1.79
C GLU A 80 -6.93 -3.12 1.74
N MET A 81 -6.38 -4.03 0.93
CA MET A 81 -4.96 -4.14 0.62
C MET A 81 -4.73 -3.86 -0.87
N GLY A 82 -3.61 -3.22 -1.19
CA GLY A 82 -3.24 -2.97 -2.59
C GLY A 82 -3.95 -1.80 -3.27
N LEU A 83 -4.64 -0.92 -2.53
CA LEU A 83 -5.35 0.25 -3.10
C LEU A 83 -4.50 1.08 -4.08
N LEU A 84 -3.21 1.27 -3.80
CA LEU A 84 -2.30 2.09 -4.63
C LEU A 84 -1.53 1.28 -5.69
N ALA A 85 -1.89 0.00 -5.88
CA ALA A 85 -1.34 -0.82 -6.95
C ALA A 85 -1.79 -0.27 -8.31
N HIS A 86 -0.99 -0.54 -9.33
CA HIS A 86 -1.26 -0.20 -10.71
C HIS A 86 -0.55 -1.18 -11.63
N HIS A 87 -0.98 -1.23 -12.89
CA HIS A 87 -0.39 -2.07 -13.91
C HIS A 87 1.15 -1.94 -13.98
N GLN A 88 1.85 -3.08 -14.06
CA GLN A 88 3.32 -3.18 -14.21
C GLN A 88 3.75 -3.94 -15.48
N GLY A 89 2.84 -4.21 -16.40
CA GLY A 89 3.16 -4.98 -17.62
C GLY A 89 4.01 -4.17 -18.62
N PRO A 90 4.78 -4.86 -19.49
CA PRO A 90 5.69 -4.21 -20.43
C PRO A 90 5.00 -3.63 -21.68
N SER A 91 3.67 -3.79 -21.81
CA SER A 91 2.93 -3.39 -23.01
C SER A 91 2.99 -1.87 -23.23
N PRO A 92 3.47 -1.40 -24.39
CA PRO A 92 3.45 0.04 -24.71
C PRO A 92 2.04 0.65 -24.68
N GLN A 93 1.01 -0.13 -25.00
CA GLN A 93 -0.39 0.31 -25.00
C GLN A 93 -0.94 0.58 -23.58
N MET A 94 -0.21 0.16 -22.54
CA MET A 94 -0.58 0.35 -21.14
C MET A 94 0.21 1.45 -20.46
N GLN A 95 1.27 1.96 -21.09
CA GLN A 95 2.09 3.04 -20.52
C GLN A 95 1.25 4.30 -20.30
N GLY A 96 1.37 4.86 -19.10
CA GLY A 96 0.65 6.09 -18.71
C GLY A 96 -0.84 5.91 -18.43
N LYS A 97 -1.42 4.70 -18.56
CA LYS A 97 -2.82 4.47 -18.20
C LYS A 97 -3.01 4.46 -16.69
N PHE A 98 -3.99 5.25 -16.24
CA PHE A 98 -4.45 5.21 -14.86
C PHE A 98 -5.23 3.91 -14.60
N THR A 99 -4.67 3.03 -13.77
CA THR A 99 -5.17 1.68 -13.48
C THR A 99 -5.23 1.47 -11.96
N PRO A 100 -6.17 2.13 -11.26
CA PRO A 100 -6.21 2.08 -9.81
C PRO A 100 -6.49 0.66 -9.30
N ALA A 101 -5.69 0.23 -8.32
CA ALA A 101 -5.65 -1.13 -7.78
C ALA A 101 -5.46 -2.24 -8.84
N ASP A 102 -4.99 -1.90 -10.05
CA ASP A 102 -5.00 -2.76 -11.25
C ASP A 102 -6.37 -3.43 -11.50
N GLY A 103 -7.46 -2.78 -11.06
CA GLY A 103 -8.82 -3.31 -11.15
C GLY A 103 -9.14 -4.48 -10.21
N CYS A 104 -8.30 -4.74 -9.21
CA CYS A 104 -8.46 -5.85 -8.27
C CYS A 104 -8.44 -5.35 -6.83
N VAL A 105 -9.60 -5.42 -6.17
CA VAL A 105 -9.76 -5.04 -4.75
C VAL A 105 -9.64 -6.29 -3.89
N CYS A 106 -8.59 -6.32 -3.09
CA CYS A 106 -8.26 -7.43 -2.21
C CYS A 106 -8.34 -6.98 -0.75
N GLY A 107 -8.66 -7.89 0.16
CA GLY A 107 -8.73 -7.53 1.57
C GLY A 107 -9.15 -8.66 2.49
N VAL A 108 -9.23 -8.33 3.77
CA VAL A 108 -9.72 -9.22 4.83
C VAL A 108 -10.74 -8.50 5.68
N GLY A 109 -11.68 -9.24 6.26
CA GLY A 109 -12.67 -8.67 7.17
C GLY A 109 -13.47 -9.76 7.87
N ARG A 110 -14.65 -9.42 8.40
CA ARG A 110 -15.57 -10.37 9.03
C ARG A 110 -16.89 -10.45 8.27
N VAL A 111 -17.43 -11.66 8.13
CA VAL A 111 -18.78 -11.92 7.62
C VAL A 111 -19.52 -12.69 8.70
N ASN A 112 -20.54 -12.07 9.30
CA ASN A 112 -21.25 -12.64 10.44
C ASN A 112 -20.28 -13.03 11.58
N GLY A 113 -19.32 -12.15 11.89
CA GLY A 113 -18.29 -12.33 12.93
C GLY A 113 -17.10 -13.21 12.54
N ARG A 114 -17.18 -13.95 11.42
CA ARG A 114 -16.16 -14.91 10.98
C ARG A 114 -15.17 -14.26 10.03
N ARG A 115 -13.86 -14.50 10.23
CA ARG A 115 -12.83 -13.98 9.33
C ARG A 115 -13.00 -14.52 7.91
N ALA A 116 -12.90 -13.64 6.93
CA ALA A 116 -12.90 -13.98 5.50
C ALA A 116 -11.88 -13.10 4.76
N ALA A 117 -11.35 -13.64 3.67
CA ALA A 117 -10.52 -12.91 2.71
C ALA A 117 -11.28 -12.82 1.38
N VAL A 118 -11.01 -11.77 0.61
CA VAL A 118 -11.67 -11.54 -0.69
C VAL A 118 -10.66 -11.09 -1.73
N ILE A 119 -10.94 -11.48 -2.98
CA ILE A 119 -10.41 -10.89 -4.20
C ILE A 119 -11.64 -10.55 -5.04
N ALA A 120 -11.80 -9.29 -5.43
CA ALA A 120 -12.96 -8.82 -6.17
C ALA A 120 -12.56 -7.84 -7.27
N TYR A 121 -13.09 -8.04 -8.47
CA TYR A 121 -12.70 -7.27 -9.65
C TYR A 121 -13.61 -6.06 -9.86
N ASP A 122 -12.99 -4.92 -10.17
CA ASP A 122 -13.65 -3.68 -10.50
C ASP A 122 -13.88 -3.56 -12.02
N PHE A 123 -15.13 -3.75 -12.44
CA PHE A 123 -15.52 -3.59 -13.85
C PHE A 123 -15.32 -2.19 -14.41
N THR A 124 -15.12 -1.18 -13.57
CA THR A 124 -14.83 0.18 -14.03
C THR A 124 -13.37 0.34 -14.48
N VAL A 125 -12.47 -0.52 -14.01
CA VAL A 125 -11.05 -0.50 -14.36
C VAL A 125 -10.77 -1.60 -15.37
N MET A 126 -10.50 -1.21 -16.62
CA MET A 126 -10.20 -2.15 -17.72
C MET A 126 -11.20 -3.32 -17.86
N ALA A 127 -12.48 -3.08 -17.53
CA ALA A 127 -13.54 -4.09 -17.52
C ALA A 127 -13.30 -5.28 -16.58
N GLY A 128 -12.47 -5.12 -15.54
CA GLY A 128 -12.11 -6.19 -14.61
C GLY A 128 -11.21 -7.27 -15.24
N SER A 129 -10.46 -6.94 -16.29
CA SER A 129 -9.48 -7.85 -16.87
C SER A 129 -8.34 -8.15 -15.89
N ILE A 130 -7.87 -9.39 -15.85
CA ILE A 130 -6.72 -9.81 -15.04
C ILE A 130 -5.42 -9.36 -15.73
N GLY A 131 -4.66 -8.54 -15.02
CA GLY A 131 -3.34 -8.04 -15.38
C GLY A 131 -2.21 -8.80 -14.69
N MET A 132 -1.03 -8.19 -14.65
CA MET A 132 0.15 -8.75 -13.99
C MET A 132 0.09 -8.57 -12.47
N VAL A 133 -0.54 -7.50 -11.99
CA VAL A 133 -0.60 -7.15 -10.57
C VAL A 133 -1.93 -7.55 -9.96
N GLY A 134 -3.04 -7.29 -10.65
CA GLY A 134 -4.41 -7.54 -10.20
C GLY A 134 -5.22 -8.39 -11.15
#